data_AF-A0AAD6L1V1-F1
#
_entry.id   AF-A0AAD6L1V1-F1
#
_cell.length_a   1.000
_cell.length_b   1.000
_cell.length_c   1.000
_cell.angle_alpha   90.00
_cell.angle_beta   90.00
_cell.angle_gamma   90.00
#
_symmetry.space_group_name_H-M   'P 1'
#
loop_
_entity.id
_entity.type
_entity.pdbx_description
1 polymer ?
#
loop_
_entity_poly.entity_id
_entity_poly.type
_entity_poly.pdbx_seq_one_letter_code
_entity_poly.pdbx_strand_id
1 'polypeptide(L)'
;MLGNPVTDDEIDTNSIVPFAHLKALISDELYESFMKNCKSEYLNPDQSNASCMEDILAIKECIGKLFTGQILEPLCKTISPKPIALKLDPRFLIADDTDILLSSPHVPRPWCRHFNYVYIYKWANDETVQDALHIRKGTKKHWERCNKTLAYSYNVKSSVDYHRNLTKKPYRALIFR
;
A
#
# COMPACT_ATOMS: atom_id res chain seq x y z
N MET A 1 18.66 10.64 4.98
CA MET A 1 17.59 11.03 4.04
C MET A 1 16.51 9.97 4.13
N LEU A 2 15.25 10.36 4.24
CA LEU A 2 14.10 9.44 4.27
C LEU A 2 13.08 9.91 3.22
N GLY A 3 12.61 8.98 2.38
CA GLY A 3 11.59 9.25 1.37
C GLY A 3 10.29 8.55 1.73
N ASN A 4 9.21 9.31 1.87
CA ASN A 4 7.88 8.84 2.25
C ASN A 4 7.90 7.83 3.43
N PRO A 5 8.63 8.11 4.54
CA PRO A 5 8.74 7.16 5.64
C PRO A 5 7.45 7.09 6.45
N VAL A 6 7.09 5.89 6.89
CA VAL A 6 6.24 5.73 8.08
C VAL A 6 7.03 6.27 9.26
N THR A 7 6.47 7.28 9.91
CA THR A 7 7.08 8.01 11.02
C THR A 7 6.33 7.78 12.32
N ASP A 8 5.00 7.71 12.25
CA ASP A 8 4.11 7.53 13.38
C ASP A 8 2.81 6.90 12.89
N ASP A 9 2.47 5.71 13.39
CA ASP A 9 1.37 4.90 12.86
C ASP A 9 0.01 5.61 12.98
N GLU A 10 -0.21 6.33 14.09
CA GLU A 10 -1.46 7.01 14.37
C GLU A 10 -1.59 8.29 13.54
N ILE A 11 -0.56 9.14 13.55
CA ILE A 11 -0.55 10.37 12.76
C ILE A 11 -0.61 10.06 11.26
N ASP A 12 0.21 9.12 10.79
CA ASP A 12 0.27 8.81 9.36
C ASP A 12 -1.04 8.17 8.88
N THR A 13 -1.68 7.29 9.67
CA THR A 13 -2.97 6.69 9.30
C THR A 13 -4.13 7.68 9.37
N ASN A 14 -4.22 8.50 10.43
CA ASN A 14 -5.27 9.52 10.54
C ASN A 14 -5.13 10.61 9.46
N SER A 15 -3.94 10.80 8.89
CA SER A 15 -3.72 11.74 7.77
C SER A 15 -4.34 11.32 6.43
N ILE A 16 -4.81 10.06 6.30
CA ILE A 16 -5.44 9.56 5.08
C ILE A 16 -6.66 10.39 4.70
N VAL A 17 -7.53 10.73 5.65
CA VAL A 17 -8.77 11.46 5.39
C VAL A 17 -8.53 12.89 4.90
N PRO A 18 -7.74 13.75 5.59
CA PRO A 18 -7.43 15.07 5.06
C PRO A 18 -6.65 15.01 3.74
N PHE A 19 -5.80 14.00 3.53
CA PHE A 19 -5.15 13.82 2.22
C PHE A 19 -6.17 13.49 1.12
N ALA A 20 -7.11 12.58 1.39
CA ALA A 20 -8.16 12.22 0.44
C ALA A 20 -9.03 13.42 0.06
N HIS A 21 -9.41 14.24 1.04
CA HIS A 21 -10.16 15.47 0.83
C HIS A 21 -9.37 16.48 -0.03
N LEU A 22 -8.10 16.74 0.30
CA LEU A 22 -7.22 17.63 -0.46
C LEU A 22 -6.97 17.18 -1.92
N LYS A 23 -7.20 15.89 -2.20
CA LYS A 23 -7.08 15.30 -3.54
C LYS A 23 -8.43 15.10 -4.22
N ALA A 24 -9.50 15.65 -3.67
CA ALA A 24 -10.87 15.53 -4.16
C ALA A 24 -11.31 14.06 -4.36
N LEU A 25 -10.78 13.16 -3.52
CA LEU A 25 -11.17 11.74 -3.51
C LEU A 25 -12.42 11.50 -2.68
N ILE A 26 -12.73 12.42 -1.77
CA ILE A 26 -13.97 12.46 -0.97
C ILE A 26 -14.56 13.86 -1.06
N SER A 27 -15.88 13.98 -0.89
CA SER A 27 -16.57 15.27 -0.95
C SER A 27 -16.38 16.11 0.31
N ASP A 28 -16.64 17.42 0.21
CA ASP A 28 -16.59 18.34 1.35
C ASP A 28 -17.58 17.92 2.44
N GLU A 29 -18.78 17.48 2.06
CA GLU A 29 -19.82 17.04 3.00
C GLU A 29 -19.39 15.80 3.79
N LEU A 30 -18.77 14.82 3.11
CA LEU A 30 -18.27 13.62 3.77
C LEU A 30 -17.09 13.94 4.70
N TYR A 31 -16.20 14.83 4.28
CA TYR A 31 -15.09 15.29 5.13
C TYR A 31 -15.60 15.99 6.39
N GLU A 32 -16.52 16.95 6.26
CA GLU A 32 -17.11 17.67 7.40
C GLU A 32 -17.88 16.75 8.34
N SER A 33 -18.65 15.80 7.79
CA SER A 33 -19.36 14.76 8.56
C SER A 33 -18.38 13.93 9.38
N PHE A 34 -17.31 13.42 8.75
CA PHE A 34 -16.26 12.67 9.43
C PHE A 34 -15.58 13.49 10.54
N MET A 35 -15.22 14.75 10.28
CA MET A 35 -14.57 15.59 11.28
C MET A 35 -15.47 15.80 12.50
N LYS A 36 -16.79 15.91 12.29
CA LYS A 36 -17.79 16.05 13.36
C LYS A 36 -18.01 14.74 14.13
N ASN A 37 -18.22 13.64 13.42
CA ASN A 37 -18.67 12.37 14.02
C ASN A 37 -17.50 11.54 14.56
N CYS A 38 -16.38 11.50 13.84
CA CYS A 38 -15.20 10.72 14.18
C CYS A 38 -14.10 11.52 14.89
N LYS A 39 -14.21 12.85 14.98
CA LYS A 39 -13.21 13.71 15.64
C LYS A 39 -11.79 13.51 15.11
N SER A 40 -11.67 13.29 13.79
CA SER A 40 -10.40 12.98 13.11
C SER A 40 -9.79 11.60 13.42
N GLU A 41 -10.50 10.70 14.11
CA GLU A 41 -10.04 9.34 14.38
C GLU A 41 -10.47 8.36 13.30
N TYR A 42 -9.56 8.04 12.39
CA TYR A 42 -9.75 7.05 11.32
C TYR A 42 -9.15 5.68 11.68
N LEU A 43 -8.01 5.67 12.40
CA LEU A 43 -7.33 4.44 12.82
C LEU A 43 -8.11 3.71 13.92
N ASN A 44 -8.49 4.44 14.98
CA ASN A 44 -9.17 3.90 16.16
C ASN A 44 -10.48 4.64 16.45
N PRO A 45 -11.47 4.57 15.53
CA PRO A 45 -12.74 5.26 15.71
C PRO A 45 -13.55 4.68 16.87
N ASP A 46 -14.46 5.51 17.43
CA ASP A 46 -15.48 5.05 18.36
C ASP A 46 -16.49 4.14 17.63
N GLN A 47 -16.34 2.83 17.82
CA GLN A 47 -17.17 1.81 17.18
C GLN A 47 -18.65 1.87 17.61
N SER A 48 -18.98 2.55 18.72
CA SER A 48 -20.36 2.73 19.17
C SER A 48 -21.08 3.86 18.43
N ASN A 49 -20.33 4.75 17.77
CA ASN A 49 -20.89 5.85 17.00
C ASN A 49 -21.22 5.39 15.57
N ALA A 50 -22.50 5.05 15.34
CA ALA A 50 -22.99 4.59 14.05
C ALA A 50 -22.67 5.56 12.90
N SER A 51 -22.86 6.87 13.10
CA SER A 51 -22.58 7.88 12.08
C SER A 51 -21.09 7.94 11.71
N CYS A 52 -20.20 7.80 12.69
CA CYS A 52 -18.77 7.72 12.40
C CYS A 52 -18.42 6.46 11.57
N MET A 53 -19.03 5.32 11.90
CA MET A 53 -18.82 4.08 11.16
C MET A 53 -19.33 4.16 9.72
N GLU A 54 -20.47 4.83 9.50
CA GLU A 54 -20.99 5.12 8.17
C GLU A 54 -20.03 6.02 7.37
N ASP A 55 -19.54 7.12 7.96
CA ASP A 55 -18.56 8.01 7.32
C ASP A 55 -17.29 7.24 6.93
N ILE A 56 -16.77 6.38 7.82
CA ILE A 56 -15.57 5.57 7.54
C ILE A 56 -15.80 4.57 6.40
N LEU A 57 -16.98 3.95 6.32
CA LEU A 57 -17.31 3.05 5.23
C LEU A 57 -17.37 3.79 3.90
N ALA A 58 -18.00 4.97 3.85
CA ALA A 58 -18.06 5.81 2.66
C ALA A 58 -16.65 6.25 2.21
N ILE A 59 -15.80 6.70 3.15
CA ILE A 59 -14.40 7.05 2.85
C ILE A 59 -13.65 5.85 2.26
N LYS A 60 -13.79 4.66 2.87
CA LYS A 60 -13.15 3.42 2.39
C LYS A 60 -13.62 3.04 0.99
N GLU A 61 -14.89 3.24 0.67
CA GLU A 61 -15.43 3.00 -0.66
C GLU A 61 -14.80 3.94 -1.69
N CYS A 62 -14.71 5.23 -1.39
CA CYS A 62 -14.12 6.24 -2.26
C CYS A 62 -12.64 5.97 -2.60
N ILE A 63 -11.84 5.55 -1.62
CA ILE A 63 -10.39 5.36 -1.80
C ILE A 63 -9.97 3.89 -2.02
N GLY A 64 -10.88 2.94 -1.83
CA GLY A 64 -10.56 1.51 -1.74
C GLY A 64 -10.05 0.87 -3.03
N LYS A 65 -10.36 1.48 -4.19
CA LYS A 65 -9.89 1.01 -5.50
C LYS A 65 -8.60 1.69 -5.96
N LEU A 66 -7.99 2.55 -5.13
CA LEU A 66 -6.76 3.28 -5.45
C LEU A 66 -5.53 2.58 -4.88
N PHE A 67 -4.41 2.66 -5.60
CA PHE A 67 -3.14 2.17 -5.07
C PHE A 67 -2.57 3.19 -4.07
N THR A 68 -2.40 2.77 -2.81
CA THR A 68 -1.97 3.66 -1.71
C THR A 68 -0.59 4.29 -1.94
N GLY A 69 0.30 3.64 -2.70
CA GLY A 69 1.61 4.18 -3.04
C GLY A 69 1.61 5.15 -4.23
N GLN A 70 0.53 5.22 -5.01
CA GLN A 70 0.36 6.14 -6.14
C GLN A 70 -1.13 6.22 -6.49
N ILE A 71 -1.81 7.27 -6.02
CA ILE A 71 -3.28 7.42 -6.15
C ILE A 71 -3.78 7.54 -7.59
N LEU A 72 -2.89 7.83 -8.54
CA LEU A 72 -3.21 7.84 -9.98
C LEU A 72 -3.27 6.44 -10.59
N GLU A 73 -2.91 5.40 -9.82
CA GLU A 73 -2.94 4.01 -10.24
C GLU A 73 -4.07 3.25 -9.52
N PRO A 74 -4.71 2.28 -10.21
CA PRO A 74 -5.71 1.44 -9.56
C PRO A 74 -5.05 0.42 -8.62
N LEU A 75 -5.80 0.00 -7.61
CA LEU A 75 -5.43 -1.14 -6.78
C LEU A 75 -5.50 -2.41 -7.62
N CYS A 76 -4.34 -3.02 -7.86
CA CYS A 76 -4.24 -4.28 -8.59
C CYS A 76 -4.07 -5.48 -7.65
N LYS A 77 -4.68 -6.62 -8.00
CA LYS A 77 -4.40 -7.91 -7.35
C LYS A 77 -2.91 -8.23 -7.48
N THR A 78 -2.25 -8.52 -6.35
CA THR A 78 -0.82 -8.86 -6.33
C THR A 78 -0.57 -10.19 -7.05
N ILE A 79 0.38 -10.23 -7.99
CA ILE A 79 0.90 -11.50 -8.50
C ILE A 79 1.58 -12.22 -7.34
N SER A 80 1.08 -13.40 -6.99
CA SER A 80 1.71 -14.28 -6.01
C SER A 80 3.01 -14.86 -6.58
N PRO A 81 4.13 -14.87 -5.83
CA PRO A 81 5.42 -15.42 -6.26
C PRO A 81 5.44 -16.95 -6.37
N LYS A 82 4.34 -17.65 -6.01
CA LYS A 82 4.23 -19.08 -6.30
C LYS A 82 4.45 -19.28 -7.81
N PRO A 83 5.23 -20.30 -8.23
CA PRO A 83 5.47 -20.55 -9.64
C PRO A 83 4.11 -20.82 -10.28
N ILE A 84 3.54 -19.79 -10.91
CA ILE A 84 2.49 -19.95 -11.88
C ILE A 84 3.21 -20.67 -13.00
N ALA A 85 3.17 -22.00 -12.95
CA ALA A 85 3.33 -22.81 -14.14
C ALA A 85 2.48 -22.10 -15.19
N LEU A 86 3.13 -21.61 -16.25
CA LEU A 86 2.53 -20.93 -17.37
C LEU A 86 1.51 -21.87 -18.02
N LYS A 87 0.33 -21.93 -17.43
CA LYS A 87 -0.93 -22.23 -18.07
C LYS A 87 -1.77 -21.01 -17.77
N LEU A 88 -1.74 -20.08 -18.72
CA LEU A 88 -2.73 -19.02 -18.84
C LEU A 88 -4.08 -19.73 -18.96
N ASP A 89 -4.72 -20.07 -17.84
CA ASP A 89 -6.07 -20.62 -17.85
C ASP A 89 -7.03 -19.41 -17.89
N PRO A 90 -7.81 -19.23 -18.98
CA PRO A 90 -8.77 -18.13 -19.11
C PRO A 90 -9.83 -18.10 -18.02
N ARG A 91 -9.94 -19.16 -17.20
CA ARG A 91 -10.95 -19.32 -16.15
C ARG A 91 -10.60 -18.70 -14.79
N PHE A 92 -9.40 -18.14 -14.61
CA PHE A 92 -9.09 -17.35 -13.39
C PHE A 92 -9.69 -15.92 -13.41
N LEU A 93 -10.56 -15.63 -14.38
CA LEU A 93 -11.35 -14.40 -14.49
C LEU A 93 -12.75 -14.50 -13.84
N ILE A 94 -12.90 -15.08 -12.65
CA ILE A 94 -14.16 -15.06 -11.86
C ILE A 94 -13.75 -15.19 -10.38
N ALA A 95 -14.17 -14.43 -9.35
CA ALA A 95 -15.19 -13.41 -9.09
C ALA A 95 -14.54 -12.32 -8.16
N ASP A 96 -15.07 -11.14 -7.88
CA ASP A 96 -16.44 -10.67 -7.77
C ASP A 96 -16.43 -9.21 -8.23
N ASP A 97 -17.14 -8.94 -9.32
CA ASP A 97 -16.97 -7.71 -10.08
C ASP A 97 -18.36 -7.22 -10.48
N THR A 98 -19.10 -6.77 -9.48
CA THR A 98 -20.38 -6.06 -9.66
C THR A 98 -20.18 -4.60 -10.05
N ASP A 99 -18.97 -4.19 -10.43
CA ASP A 99 -18.69 -2.81 -10.87
C ASP A 99 -17.88 -2.71 -12.17
N ILE A 100 -17.86 -3.78 -12.99
CA ILE A 100 -17.43 -3.73 -14.41
C ILE A 100 -18.43 -2.94 -15.27
N LEU A 101 -19.49 -2.33 -14.70
CA LEU A 101 -20.51 -1.63 -15.50
C LEU A 101 -20.04 -0.33 -16.17
N LEU A 102 -18.76 0.04 -16.05
CA LEU A 102 -18.16 1.18 -16.78
C LEU A 102 -16.96 0.81 -17.68
N SER A 103 -16.63 -0.47 -17.85
CA SER A 103 -15.52 -0.84 -18.73
C SER A 103 -15.97 -0.87 -20.19
N SER A 104 -15.88 0.29 -20.84
CA SER A 104 -15.91 0.41 -22.29
C SER A 104 -14.93 -0.61 -22.92
N PRO A 105 -15.36 -1.38 -23.94
CA PRO A 105 -14.54 -2.43 -24.57
C PRO A 105 -13.27 -1.89 -25.29
N HIS A 106 -13.06 -0.58 -25.29
CA HIS A 106 -11.91 0.09 -25.90
C HIS A 106 -10.78 0.46 -24.93
N VAL A 107 -10.90 0.18 -23.62
CA VAL A 107 -9.84 0.51 -22.65
C VAL A 107 -8.90 -0.69 -22.51
N PRO A 108 -7.62 -0.59 -22.92
CA PRO A 108 -6.63 -1.63 -22.63
C PRO A 108 -6.64 -1.91 -21.13
N ARG A 109 -6.58 -3.20 -20.75
CA ARG A 109 -6.54 -3.61 -19.33
C ARG A 109 -5.64 -2.67 -18.52
N PRO A 110 -6.09 -2.15 -17.37
CA PRO A 110 -5.30 -1.19 -16.61
C PRO A 110 -3.91 -1.76 -16.36
N TRP A 111 -2.89 -1.01 -16.77
CA TRP A 111 -1.51 -1.37 -16.49
C TRP A 111 -1.32 -1.39 -14.96
N CYS A 112 -0.71 -2.47 -14.45
CA CYS A 112 -0.44 -2.63 -13.04
C CYS A 112 1.06 -2.57 -12.78
N ARG A 113 1.49 -1.67 -11.90
CA ARG A 113 2.89 -1.55 -11.44
C ARG A 113 3.50 -2.88 -10.98
N HIS A 114 2.68 -3.75 -10.39
CA HIS A 114 3.11 -5.07 -9.92
C HIS A 114 3.64 -5.98 -11.03
N PHE A 115 3.24 -5.77 -12.29
CA PHE A 115 3.71 -6.56 -13.43
C PHE A 115 5.21 -6.34 -13.68
N ASN A 116 5.74 -5.17 -13.35
CA ASN A 116 7.16 -4.89 -13.46
C ASN A 116 8.01 -5.75 -12.50
N TYR A 117 7.42 -6.25 -11.41
CA TYR A 117 8.18 -7.07 -10.46
C TYR A 117 8.49 -8.48 -10.99
N VAL A 118 7.84 -8.94 -12.06
CA VAL A 118 8.20 -10.21 -12.70
C VAL A 118 9.67 -10.22 -13.14
N TYR A 119 10.19 -9.08 -13.61
CA TYR A 119 11.57 -8.96 -14.04
C TYR A 119 12.57 -9.18 -12.90
N ILE A 120 12.31 -8.61 -11.72
CA ILE A 120 13.21 -8.81 -10.58
C ILE A 120 13.18 -10.26 -10.10
N TYR A 121 12.01 -10.93 -10.12
CA TYR A 121 11.95 -12.34 -9.74
C TYR A 121 12.70 -13.22 -10.74
N LYS A 122 12.58 -12.95 -12.05
CA LYS A 122 13.32 -13.69 -13.07
C LYS A 122 14.83 -13.49 -12.92
N TRP A 123 15.26 -12.24 -12.73
CA TRP A 123 16.67 -11.90 -12.60
C TRP A 123 17.28 -12.45 -11.30
N ALA A 124 16.67 -12.20 -10.13
CA ALA A 124 17.23 -12.59 -8.83
C ALA A 124 17.21 -14.10 -8.56
N ASN A 125 16.40 -14.85 -9.32
CA ASN A 125 16.30 -16.31 -9.20
C ASN A 125 17.03 -17.06 -10.32
N ASP A 126 17.70 -16.36 -11.22
CA ASP A 126 18.61 -16.98 -12.17
C ASP A 126 19.84 -17.52 -11.43
N GLU A 127 20.20 -18.78 -11.66
CA GLU A 127 21.32 -19.43 -10.98
C GLU A 127 22.66 -18.74 -11.27
N THR A 128 22.84 -18.20 -12.48
CA THR A 128 24.05 -17.46 -12.87
C THR A 128 24.14 -16.13 -12.12
N VAL A 129 23.00 -15.47 -11.91
CA VAL A 129 22.92 -14.23 -11.10
C VAL A 129 23.19 -14.54 -9.64
N GLN A 130 22.62 -15.61 -9.10
CA GLN A 130 22.87 -16.03 -7.71
C GLN A 130 24.34 -16.40 -7.48
N ASP A 131 24.98 -17.08 -8.42
CA ASP A 131 26.40 -17.43 -8.36
C ASP A 131 27.28 -16.16 -8.41
N ALA A 132 26.97 -15.22 -9.30
CA ALA A 132 27.65 -13.92 -9.42
C ALA A 132 27.49 -13.05 -8.16
N LEU A 133 26.34 -13.15 -7.47
CA LEU A 133 26.09 -12.49 -6.18
C LEU A 133 26.64 -13.29 -4.97
N HIS A 134 27.34 -14.40 -5.23
CA HIS A 134 27.92 -15.29 -4.22
C HIS A 134 26.90 -15.83 -3.20
N ILE A 135 25.67 -16.09 -3.66
CA ILE A 135 24.64 -16.74 -2.85
C ILE A 135 25.05 -18.20 -2.62
N ARG A 136 25.16 -18.61 -1.36
CA ARG A 136 25.55 -19.98 -1.00
C ARG A 136 24.53 -20.98 -1.57
N LYS A 137 24.99 -21.88 -2.44
CA LYS A 137 24.18 -22.95 -3.05
C LYS A 137 23.41 -23.72 -1.98
N GLY A 138 22.12 -23.94 -2.24
CA GLY A 138 21.20 -24.64 -1.32
C GLY A 138 20.57 -23.79 -0.21
N THR A 139 21.03 -22.56 0.05
CA THR A 139 20.45 -21.70 1.12
C THR A 139 19.21 -20.92 0.70
N LYS A 140 19.11 -20.57 -0.58
CA LYS A 140 17.97 -19.88 -1.17
C LYS A 140 17.58 -20.57 -2.47
N LYS A 141 16.45 -21.28 -2.44
CA LYS A 141 15.85 -21.89 -3.64
C LYS A 141 15.08 -20.85 -4.46
N HIS A 142 14.38 -19.95 -3.78
CA HIS A 142 13.63 -18.86 -4.38
C HIS A 142 13.78 -17.62 -3.49
N TRP A 143 14.20 -16.52 -4.10
CA TRP A 143 14.26 -15.20 -3.53
C TRP A 143 12.92 -14.49 -3.79
N GLU A 144 12.37 -13.92 -2.71
CA GLU A 144 11.17 -13.11 -2.73
C GLU A 144 11.51 -11.70 -2.19
N ARG A 145 10.97 -10.66 -2.85
CA ARG A 145 11.24 -9.26 -2.52
C ARG A 145 10.78 -8.88 -1.11
N CYS A 146 9.61 -9.37 -0.71
CA CYS A 146 9.01 -9.09 0.60
C CYS A 146 8.59 -10.41 1.22
N ASN A 147 9.29 -10.84 2.27
CA ASN A 147 8.92 -12.02 3.01
C ASN A 147 7.74 -11.71 3.95
N LYS A 148 6.54 -12.15 3.57
CA LYS A 148 5.31 -11.95 4.34
C LYS A 148 5.12 -12.97 5.48
N THR A 149 5.98 -13.98 5.59
CA THR A 149 5.89 -14.99 6.68
C THR A 149 6.70 -14.60 7.92
N LEU A 150 7.49 -13.53 7.83
CA LEU A 150 8.26 -13.00 8.94
C LEU A 150 7.32 -12.39 9.98
N ALA A 151 7.24 -13.04 11.15
CA ALA A 151 6.60 -12.44 12.30
C ALA A 151 7.51 -11.31 12.83
N TYR A 152 6.98 -10.09 12.85
CA TYR A 152 7.68 -8.92 13.37
C TYR A 152 6.75 -8.16 14.32
N SER A 153 7.26 -7.86 15.51
CA SER A 153 6.56 -7.07 16.52
C SER A 153 7.09 -5.65 16.50
N TYR A 154 6.21 -4.68 16.22
CA TYR A 154 6.55 -3.26 16.24
C TYR A 154 6.71 -2.77 17.68
N ASN A 155 7.92 -2.38 18.06
CA ASN A 155 8.25 -1.87 19.40
C ASN A 155 8.51 -0.36 19.44
N VAL A 156 8.56 0.30 18.28
CA VAL A 156 8.68 1.76 18.14
C VAL A 156 7.42 2.26 17.44
N LYS A 157 6.53 2.93 18.20
CA LYS A 157 5.26 3.47 17.67
C LYS A 157 5.44 4.79 16.91
N SER A 158 6.39 5.61 17.36
CA SER A 158 6.70 6.91 16.79
C SER A 158 8.20 7.13 16.72
N SER A 159 8.67 7.56 15.56
CA SER A 159 10.07 7.93 15.30
C SER A 159 10.28 9.45 15.32
N VAL A 160 9.23 10.25 15.59
CA VAL A 160 9.28 11.72 15.59
C VAL A 160 10.36 12.26 16.54
N ASP A 161 10.45 11.71 17.76
CA ASP A 161 11.45 12.14 18.74
C ASP A 161 12.88 11.75 18.35
N TYR A 162 13.03 10.61 17.66
CA TYR A 162 14.33 10.23 17.10
C TYR A 162 14.75 11.19 16.01
N HIS A 163 13.84 11.54 15.08
CA HIS A 163 14.09 12.55 14.06
C HIS A 163 14.47 13.89 14.69
N ARG A 164 13.71 14.37 15.69
CA ARG A 164 13.97 15.61 16.44
C ARG A 164 15.33 15.58 17.17
N ASN A 165 15.74 14.44 17.70
CA ASN A 165 17.05 14.32 18.35
C ASN A 165 18.20 14.32 17.34
N LEU A 166 18.00 13.71 16.17
CA LEU A 166 19.00 13.69 15.11
C LEU A 166 19.21 15.08 14.48
N THR A 167 18.20 15.95 14.45
CA THR A 167 18.37 17.33 13.96
C THR A 167 19.28 18.19 14.86
N LYS A 168 19.53 17.77 16.11
CA LYS A 168 20.48 18.43 17.03
C LYS A 168 21.94 17.99 16.81
N LYS A 169 22.18 17.02 15.92
CA LYS A 169 23.51 16.47 15.60
C LYS A 169 24.04 17.12 14.32
N PRO A 170 25.35 17.03 14.01
CA PRO A 170 25.93 17.61 12.79
C PRO A 170 25.55 16.84 11.51
N TYR A 171 24.42 16.13 11.50
CA TYR A 171 23.91 15.41 10.35
C TYR A 171 23.03 16.31 9.49
N ARG A 172 23.21 16.22 8.17
CA ARG A 172 22.24 16.78 7.23
C ARG A 172 21.05 15.84 7.13
N ALA A 173 19.89 16.31 7.57
CA ALA A 173 18.64 15.56 7.50
C ALA A 173 17.76 16.10 6.36
N LEU A 174 17.12 15.18 5.63
CA LEU A 174 16.08 15.47 4.65
C LEU A 174 15.01 14.39 4.79
N ILE A 175 13.77 14.83 5.01
CA ILE A 175 12.57 14.01 4.89
C ILE A 175 11.77 14.62 3.74
N PHE A 176 11.47 13.84 2.71
CA PHE A 176 10.60 14.27 1.61
C PHE A 176 9.37 13.38 1.57
N ARG A 177 8.22 14.00 1.31
CA ARG A 177 6.90 13.37 1.25
C ARG A 177 6.23 13.76 -0.06
#